data_AF-A0AAV2DWF5-F1
#
_entry.id   AF-A0AAV2DWF5-F1
#
_cell.length_a   1.000
_cell.length_b   1.000
_cell.length_c   1.000
_cell.angle_alpha   90.00
_cell.angle_beta   90.00
_cell.angle_gamma   90.00
#
_symmetry.space_group_name_H-M   'P 1'
#
loop_
_entity.id
_entity.type
_entity.pdbx_description
1 polymer ?
#
loop_
_entity_poly.entity_id
_entity_poly.type
_entity_poly.pdbx_seq_one_letter_code
_entity_poly.pdbx_strand_id
1 'polypeptide(L)' 'MFRTWEALSHAFSEEYYPQWRTGEPNFVGFYQKEGELFYKTLDRFNGLLLNFPHHVYKKEQLTETLYKGLNGQWSYTSTD' A
#
# COMPACT_ATOMS: atom_id res chain seq x y z
N MET A 1 31.79 -5.40 6.74
CA MET A 1 31.90 -5.00 8.16
C MET A 1 31.66 -3.50 8.23
N PHE A 2 30.56 -3.06 8.85
CA PHE A 2 30.26 -1.65 9.04
C PHE A 2 31.16 -1.07 10.16
N ARG A 3 31.83 0.06 9.90
CA ARG A 3 32.80 0.66 10.84
C ARG A 3 32.31 1.95 11.49
N THR A 4 31.12 2.42 11.11
CA THR A 4 30.46 3.59 11.69
C THR A 4 28.99 3.27 11.92
N TRP A 5 28.38 3.97 12.87
CA TRP A 5 26.94 3.87 13.13
C TRP A 5 26.13 4.22 11.89
N GLU A 6 26.53 5.28 11.18
CA GLU A 6 25.87 5.75 9.96
C GLU A 6 25.84 4.70 8.85
N ALA A 7 26.96 3.99 8.63
CA ALA A 7 27.02 2.93 7.62
C ALA A 7 26.17 1.71 8.00
N LEU A 8 26.10 1.37 9.30
CA LEU A 8 25.24 0.28 9.78
C LEU A 8 23.76 0.66 9.66
N SER A 9 23.39 1.87 10.08
CA SER A 9 22.01 2.35 10.02
C SER A 9 21.53 2.50 8.57
N HIS A 10 22.39 2.95 7.67
CA HIS A 10 22.07 3.03 6.25
C HIS A 10 21.81 1.65 5.66
N ALA A 11 22.71 0.69 5.88
CA ALA A 11 22.54 -0.67 5.36
C ALA A 11 21.31 -1.39 5.96
N PHE A 12 21.01 -1.17 7.25
CA PHE A 12 19.78 -1.67 7.86
C PHE A 12 18.54 -1.07 7.21
N SER A 13 18.53 0.26 7.01
CA SER A 13 17.43 0.94 6.35
C SER A 13 17.25 0.48 4.90
N GLU A 14 18.33 0.27 4.14
CA GLU A 14 18.25 -0.24 2.77
C GLU A 14 17.74 -1.68 2.69
N GLU A 15 18.14 -2.56 3.63
CA GLU A 15 17.71 -3.95 3.64
C GLU A 15 16.22 -4.10 4.01
N TYR A 16 15.77 -3.36 5.03
CA TYR A 16 14.42 -3.54 5.60
C TYR A 16 13.40 -2.51 5.12
N TYR A 17 13.86 -1.35 4.65
CA TYR A 17 13.04 -0.24 4.13
C TYR A 17 13.55 0.25 2.76
N PRO A 18 13.74 -0.64 1.78
CA PRO A 18 14.30 -0.24 0.50
C PRO A 18 13.43 0.78 -0.22
N GLN A 19 14.08 1.71 -0.91
CA GLN A 19 13.55 2.83 -1.70
C GLN A 19 12.59 2.45 -2.86
N TRP A 20 12.33 1.16 -3.10
CA TRP A 20 11.22 0.72 -3.97
C TRP A 20 9.90 0.53 -3.20
N ARG A 21 9.94 0.44 -1.85
CA ARG A 21 8.76 0.53 -0.97
C ARG A 21 8.30 1.96 -0.72
N THR A 22 9.06 2.95 -1.17
CA THR A 22 8.66 4.37 -1.23
C THR A 22 7.94 4.74 -2.52
N GLY A 23 7.64 3.77 -3.39
CA GLY A 23 6.76 3.99 -4.55
C GLY A 23 5.35 4.34 -4.11
N GLU A 24 4.66 5.19 -4.89
CA GLU A 24 3.24 5.44 -4.65
C GLU A 24 2.47 4.10 -4.61
N PRO A 25 1.61 3.89 -3.62
CA PRO A 25 0.86 2.65 -3.50
C PRO A 25 -0.03 2.52 -4.71
N ASN A 26 0.29 1.54 -5.54
CA ASN A 26 -0.58 1.18 -6.63
C ASN A 26 -1.73 0.35 -6.07
N PHE A 27 -2.81 1.01 -5.67
CA PHE A 27 -4.05 0.37 -5.26
C PHE A 27 -4.86 -0.18 -6.45
N VAL A 28 -4.40 0.01 -7.69
CA VAL A 28 -5.05 -0.52 -8.89
C VAL A 28 -5.25 -2.03 -8.72
N GLY A 29 -6.51 -2.45 -8.81
CA GLY A 29 -6.89 -3.84 -8.66
C GLY A 29 -7.19 -4.29 -7.22
N PHE A 30 -7.21 -3.39 -6.22
CA PHE A 30 -7.75 -3.73 -4.90
C PHE A 30 -9.28 -3.78 -4.94
N TYR A 31 -9.89 -4.95 -4.98
CA TYR A 31 -11.34 -5.09 -4.84
C TYR A 31 -11.71 -6.13 -3.80
N GLN A 32 -12.94 -6.03 -3.30
CA GLN A 32 -13.56 -7.09 -2.51
C GLN A 32 -13.83 -8.29 -3.43
N LYS A 33 -13.24 -9.43 -3.10
CA LYS A 33 -13.43 -10.65 -3.91
C LYS A 33 -14.86 -11.17 -3.77
N GLU A 34 -15.33 -11.88 -4.78
CA GLU A 34 -16.64 -12.55 -4.73
C GLU A 34 -16.71 -13.51 -3.52
N GLY A 35 -17.74 -13.36 -2.70
CA GLY A 35 -17.93 -14.14 -1.48
C GLY A 35 -17.00 -13.77 -0.30
N GLU A 36 -16.13 -12.76 -0.45
CA GLU A 36 -15.27 -12.29 0.64
C GLU A 36 -16.08 -11.49 1.66
N LEU A 37 -15.90 -11.79 2.95
CA LEU A 37 -16.51 -11.03 4.03
C LEU A 37 -15.83 -9.67 4.16
N PHE A 38 -16.61 -8.62 4.41
CA PHE A 38 -16.12 -7.24 4.50
C PHE A 38 -14.88 -7.07 5.40
N TYR A 39 -14.85 -7.71 6.58
CA TYR A 39 -13.72 -7.59 7.49
C TYR A 39 -12.42 -8.21 6.93
N LYS A 40 -12.52 -9.23 6.06
CA LYS A 40 -11.35 -9.81 5.37
C LYS A 40 -10.81 -8.87 4.29
N THR A 41 -11.70 -8.17 3.60
CA THR A 41 -11.32 -7.08 2.68
C THR A 41 -10.57 -5.97 3.42
N LEU A 42 -11.06 -5.58 4.60
CA LEU A 42 -10.40 -4.59 5.46
C LEU A 42 -9.03 -5.08 5.97
N ASP A 43 -8.90 -6.34 6.38
CA ASP A 43 -7.60 -6.92 6.79
C ASP A 43 -6.57 -6.82 5.65
N ARG A 44 -6.98 -7.16 4.42
CA ARG A 44 -6.13 -7.01 3.21
C ARG A 44 -5.77 -5.55 2.96
N PHE A 45 -6.74 -4.64 3.08
CA PHE A 45 -6.51 -3.21 2.91
C PHE A 45 -5.48 -2.68 3.92
N ASN A 46 -5.63 -3.02 5.19
CA ASN A 46 -4.69 -2.65 6.25
C ASN A 46 -3.30 -3.26 6.02
N GLY A 47 -3.23 -4.51 5.54
CA GLY A 47 -1.99 -5.16 5.15
C GLY A 47 -1.26 -4.43 4.01
N LEU A 48 -2.00 -3.88 3.04
CA LEU A 48 -1.42 -3.03 2.00
C LEU A 48 -0.83 -1.76 2.60
N LEU A 49 -1.52 -1.09 3.53
CA LEU A 49 -1.02 0.13 4.18
C LEU A 49 0.29 -0.09 4.95
N LEU A 50 0.48 -1.27 5.55
CA LEU A 50 1.72 -1.62 6.26
C LEU A 50 2.95 -1.73 5.33
N ASN A 51 2.73 -1.99 4.04
CA ASN A 51 3.82 -2.04 3.05
C ASN A 51 4.31 -0.64 2.62
N PHE A 52 3.59 0.42 2.97
CA PHE A 52 3.93 1.80 2.63
C PHE A 52 4.21 2.60 3.91
N PRO A 53 5.44 2.53 4.44
CA PRO A 53 5.77 3.02 5.78
C PRO A 53 5.81 4.54 5.94
N HIS A 54 5.49 5.32 4.90
CA HIS A 54 5.59 6.78 4.94
C HIS A 54 4.20 7.42 4.96
N HIS A 55 3.94 8.16 6.04
CA HIS A 55 2.69 8.76 6.52
C HIS A 55 1.99 9.79 5.59
N VAL A 56 1.91 9.56 4.29
CA VAL A 56 1.49 10.58 3.31
C VAL A 56 0.01 10.48 2.91
N TYR A 57 -0.75 9.51 3.42
CA TYR A 57 -2.14 9.34 2.99
C TYR A 57 -3.11 10.21 3.77
N LYS A 58 -3.84 11.05 3.04
CA LYS A 58 -5.03 11.69 3.57
C LYS A 58 -6.10 10.63 3.81
N LYS A 59 -6.83 10.73 4.92
CA LYS A 59 -7.91 9.78 5.27
C LYS A 59 -8.97 9.70 4.16
N GLU A 60 -9.19 10.81 3.48
CA GLU A 60 -10.10 10.94 2.34
C GLU A 60 -9.67 10.04 1.18
N GLN A 61 -8.38 10.01 0.84
CA GLN A 61 -7.85 9.15 -0.23
C GLN A 61 -8.00 7.67 0.14
N LEU A 62 -7.67 7.30 1.38
CA LEU A 62 -7.84 5.91 1.85
C LEU A 62 -9.31 5.49 1.82
N THR A 63 -10.21 6.38 2.23
CA THR A 63 -11.66 6.13 2.23
C THR A 63 -12.18 5.95 0.81
N GLU A 64 -11.76 6.80 -0.13
CA GLU A 64 -12.13 6.70 -1.54
C GLU A 64 -11.61 5.40 -2.18
N THR A 65 -10.36 5.04 -1.91
CA THR A 65 -9.77 3.78 -2.38
C THR A 65 -10.53 2.57 -1.86
N LEU A 66 -10.83 2.54 -0.55
CA LEU A 66 -11.61 1.47 0.05
C LEU A 66 -13.00 1.39 -0.58
N TYR A 67 -13.70 2.51 -0.71
CA TYR A 67 -15.04 2.58 -1.30
C TYR A 67 -15.06 2.07 -2.74
N LYS A 68 -14.10 2.49 -3.58
CA LYS A 68 -13.95 1.99 -4.95
C LYS A 68 -13.69 0.48 -4.99
N GLY A 69 -12.87 -0.03 -4.08
CA GLY A 69 -12.58 -1.46 -3.98
C GLY A 69 -13.78 -2.31 -3.56
N LEU A 70 -14.63 -1.80 -2.66
CA LEU A 70 -15.87 -2.48 -2.25
C LEU A 70 -16.91 -2.54 -3.36
N ASN A 71 -16.99 -1.49 -4.17
CA ASN A 71 -17.95 -1.41 -5.27
C ASN A 71 -17.44 -2.00 -6.59
N GLY A 72 -16.20 -2.52 -6.62
CA GLY A 72 -15.57 -3.01 -7.86
C GLY A 72 -15.34 -1.91 -8.90
N GLN A 73 -15.30 -0.65 -8.48
CA GLN A 73 -15.27 0.53 -9.35
C GLN A 73 -13.86 0.96 -9.80
N TRP A 74 -12.92 0.01 -9.91
CA TRP A 74 -11.70 0.29 -10.67
C TRP A 74 -12.07 0.30 -12.16
N SER A 75 -12.59 1.44 -12.62
CA SER A 75 -12.75 1.68 -14.04
C SER A 75 -11.35 1.63 -14.67
N TYR A 76 -11.03 0.54 -15.37
CA TYR A 76 -10.27 0.72 -16.59
C TYR A 76 -11.11 1.65 -17.46
N THR A 77 -10.79 2.95 -17.45
CA THR A 77 -11.12 3.75 -18.62
C THR A 77 -10.26 3.18 -19.74
N SER A 78 -10.81 2.21 -20.48
CA SER A 78 -10.42 2.04 -21.87
C SER A 78 -10.65 3.39 -22.52
N THR A 79 -9.58 4.16 -22.68
CA THR A 79 -9.51 5.17 -23.73
C THR A 79 -9.50 4.40 -25.04
N ASP A 80 -10.68 4.28 -25.65
CA ASP A 80 -10.81 4.24 -27.12
C ASP A 80 -10.35 5.59 -27.71
#